data_AF-A0A6I9UTA2-F1
#
_entry.id   AF-A0A6I9UTA2-F1
#
_cell.length_a   1.000
_cell.length_b   1.000
_cell.length_c   1.000
_cell.angle_alpha   90.00
_cell.angle_beta   90.00
_cell.angle_gamma   90.00
#
_symmetry.space_group_name_H-M   'P 1'
#
loop_
_entity.id
_entity.type
_entity.pdbx_description
1 polymer ?
#
loop_
_entity_poly.entity_id
_entity_poly.type
_entity_poly.pdbx_seq_one_letter_code
_entity_poly.pdbx_strand_id
1 'polypeptide(L)'
;MPPSMATENSTNTSRAEELKLLANEAFKAHKYSQAIDLYTQAIEVDNNNAVYWANRAFAHTKLEEYGSAIQDATKAIEIDPRYSKGYYRRGAAYLAMGKFKEALKDFQQVKKICPNDPDATKKLKECEKAVMKLKFEEAISVPESGRRSVADSVDYHTIDVEPQYAGARIEGDVVTLDFVKKMMDDFKNQKCLHKRYAYQIVLQIREMLRALPSLVDINVPNGKHFTVCGDVHGQFYDLINIFELNGLPSEDNPYLFNGDFVDRGSFSVEVILTLFAFKCMSPSAIYLSRGNHESKSMNKIYGFEGEVKSKLSDTFVELFAEVFCYLPLAHVINGKVFVVHGGLFSVDGVKLSDIKAIDRFCEPPEEGLMCELLWSDPQPQLGRGPSKRGVGLSFGADVTKRFLQDNNLDLVVRSHEVKDEGYEIEHDGKLITVFSAPNYCDQMGNKGAFIRFEAPDLKPNIVTFSAVPHPDVKPMAYANNFLRLFS
;
A
#
# COMPACT_ATOMS: atom_id res chain seq x y z
N MET A 1 50.88 11.14 -24.92
CA MET A 1 49.79 12.03 -25.38
C MET A 1 48.58 11.76 -24.50
N PRO A 2 47.93 12.77 -23.92
CA PRO A 2 46.62 12.56 -23.30
C PRO A 2 45.65 12.07 -24.40
N PRO A 3 44.66 11.23 -24.08
CA PRO A 3 43.61 10.91 -25.03
C PRO A 3 42.97 12.21 -25.54
N SER A 4 42.58 12.26 -26.81
CA SER A 4 41.82 13.40 -27.33
C SER A 4 40.43 13.46 -26.66
N MET A 5 39.87 14.64 -26.41
CA MET A 5 38.50 14.78 -25.88
C MET A 5 37.45 14.01 -26.70
N ALA A 6 37.68 13.83 -28.01
CA ALA A 6 36.80 13.05 -28.88
C ALA A 6 36.84 11.54 -28.58
N THR A 7 38.02 11.01 -28.24
CA THR A 7 38.19 9.60 -27.85
C THR A 7 37.57 9.31 -26.49
N GLU A 8 37.74 10.21 -25.51
CA GLU A 8 37.14 10.07 -24.16
C GLU A 8 35.60 10.15 -24.20
N ASN A 9 35.03 11.07 -24.98
CA ASN A 9 33.58 11.15 -25.16
C ASN A 9 33.01 9.89 -25.83
N SER A 10 33.69 9.31 -26.82
CA SER A 10 33.23 8.09 -27.49
C SER A 10 33.23 6.87 -26.56
N THR A 11 34.23 6.76 -25.68
CA THR A 11 34.32 5.66 -24.71
C THR A 11 33.30 5.80 -23.59
N ASN A 12 32.99 7.02 -23.15
CA ASN A 12 31.98 7.28 -22.13
C ASN A 12 30.57 6.98 -22.65
N THR A 13 30.25 7.37 -23.90
CA THR A 13 28.97 7.00 -24.52
C THR A 13 28.82 5.49 -24.67
N SER A 14 29.88 4.76 -25.05
CA SER A 14 29.85 3.29 -25.13
C SER A 14 29.56 2.65 -23.77
N ARG A 15 30.19 3.16 -22.70
CA ARG A 15 29.99 2.64 -21.34
C ARG A 15 28.60 2.93 -20.78
N ALA A 16 28.05 4.13 -21.03
CA ALA A 16 26.68 4.46 -20.63
C ALA A 16 25.66 3.54 -21.32
N GLU A 17 25.87 3.22 -22.60
CA GLU A 17 25.02 2.30 -23.35
C GLU A 17 25.09 0.86 -22.82
N GLU A 18 26.27 0.38 -22.42
CA GLU A 18 26.43 -0.93 -21.76
C GLU A 18 25.67 -1.00 -20.43
N LEU A 19 25.82 0.02 -19.57
CA LEU A 19 25.09 0.12 -18.30
C LEU A 19 23.58 0.14 -18.52
N LYS A 20 23.10 0.89 -19.53
CA LYS A 20 21.69 0.90 -19.93
C LYS A 20 21.22 -0.49 -20.37
N LEU A 21 22.03 -1.26 -21.11
CA LEU A 21 21.65 -2.62 -21.53
C LEU A 21 21.51 -3.56 -20.33
N LEU A 22 22.46 -3.53 -19.39
CA LEU A 22 22.37 -4.28 -18.13
C LEU A 22 21.14 -3.86 -17.30
N ALA A 23 20.84 -2.57 -17.24
CA ALA A 23 19.64 -2.06 -16.57
C ALA A 23 18.35 -2.58 -17.21
N ASN A 24 18.31 -2.67 -18.55
CA ASN A 24 17.17 -3.26 -19.26
C ASN A 24 17.03 -4.76 -18.98
N GLU A 25 18.12 -5.50 -18.83
CA GLU A 25 18.09 -6.92 -18.45
C GLU A 25 17.58 -7.11 -17.03
N ALA A 26 18.07 -6.32 -16.07
CA ALA A 26 17.57 -6.30 -14.70
C ALA A 26 16.07 -5.96 -14.66
N PHE A 27 15.63 -4.96 -15.42
CA PHE A 27 14.22 -4.59 -15.53
C PHE A 27 13.36 -5.73 -16.08
N LYS A 28 13.81 -6.42 -17.14
CA LYS A 28 13.09 -7.58 -17.71
C LYS A 28 13.03 -8.76 -16.74
N ALA A 29 14.01 -8.89 -15.86
CA ALA A 29 14.03 -9.87 -14.79
C ALA A 29 13.25 -9.42 -13.53
N HIS A 30 12.47 -8.33 -13.63
CA HIS A 30 11.71 -7.73 -12.52
C HIS A 30 12.55 -7.24 -11.33
N LYS A 31 13.88 -7.09 -11.52
CA LYS A 31 14.81 -6.54 -10.53
C LYS A 31 14.87 -5.03 -10.66
N TYR A 32 13.77 -4.36 -10.32
CA TYR A 32 13.62 -2.93 -10.59
C TYR A 32 14.56 -2.04 -9.78
N SER A 33 14.85 -2.38 -8.52
CA SER A 33 15.83 -1.65 -7.69
C SER A 33 17.22 -1.69 -8.32
N GLN A 34 17.69 -2.89 -8.70
CA GLN A 34 18.94 -3.06 -9.44
C GLN A 34 18.94 -2.30 -10.78
N ALA A 35 17.81 -2.28 -11.50
CA ALA A 35 17.69 -1.51 -12.73
C ALA A 35 17.83 0.00 -12.49
N ILE A 36 17.27 0.53 -11.40
CA ILE A 36 17.41 1.94 -11.01
C ILE A 36 18.88 2.28 -10.75
N ASP A 37 19.60 1.44 -10.02
CA ASP A 37 21.03 1.66 -9.74
C ASP A 37 21.87 1.68 -11.01
N LEU A 38 21.62 0.73 -11.93
CA LEU A 38 22.33 0.65 -13.21
C LEU A 38 22.00 1.83 -14.13
N TYR A 39 20.73 2.28 -14.18
CA TYR A 39 20.37 3.50 -14.91
C TYR A 39 21.00 4.75 -14.28
N THR A 40 21.13 4.79 -12.95
CA THR A 40 21.79 5.89 -12.25
C THR A 40 23.25 5.97 -12.64
N GLN A 41 23.97 4.85 -12.65
CA GLN A 41 25.34 4.78 -13.15
C GLN A 41 25.44 5.20 -14.62
N ALA A 42 24.48 4.83 -15.48
CA ALA A 42 24.46 5.27 -16.87
C ALA A 42 24.29 6.80 -16.99
N ILE A 43 23.41 7.39 -16.18
CA ILE A 43 23.15 8.84 -16.12
C ILE A 43 24.35 9.61 -15.58
N GLU A 44 25.08 9.06 -14.60
CA GLU A 44 26.31 9.66 -14.08
C GLU A 44 27.42 9.75 -15.16
N VAL A 45 27.45 8.79 -16.09
CA VAL A 45 28.38 8.79 -17.23
C VAL A 45 27.91 9.71 -18.35
N ASP A 46 26.63 9.66 -18.71
CA ASP A 46 26.00 10.56 -19.70
C ASP A 46 24.59 10.96 -19.25
N ASN A 47 24.48 12.21 -18.79
CA ASN A 47 23.22 12.77 -18.30
C ASN A 47 22.35 13.41 -19.39
N ASN A 48 22.83 13.49 -20.64
CA ASN A 48 22.16 14.20 -21.73
C ASN A 48 21.40 13.26 -22.68
N ASN A 49 21.08 12.05 -22.23
CA ASN A 49 20.28 11.07 -22.96
C ASN A 49 18.89 10.88 -22.32
N ALA A 50 17.85 11.38 -22.99
CA ALA A 50 16.47 11.33 -22.51
C ALA A 50 15.95 9.90 -22.24
N VAL A 51 16.51 8.89 -22.92
CA VAL A 51 16.10 7.49 -22.77
C VAL A 51 16.45 6.94 -21.39
N TYR A 52 17.60 7.31 -20.83
CA TYR A 52 18.05 6.79 -19.54
C TYR A 52 17.10 7.23 -18.42
N TRP A 53 16.80 8.53 -18.39
CA TRP A 53 15.84 9.13 -17.48
C TRP A 53 14.44 8.53 -17.63
N ALA A 54 13.93 8.38 -18.86
CA ALA A 54 12.60 7.81 -19.07
C ALA A 54 12.50 6.32 -18.70
N ASN A 55 13.59 5.56 -18.85
CA ASN A 55 13.63 4.16 -18.45
C ASN A 55 13.75 4.03 -16.92
N ARG A 56 14.55 4.87 -16.26
CA ARG A 56 14.62 4.90 -14.80
C ARG A 56 13.30 5.36 -14.17
N ALA A 57 12.63 6.35 -14.77
CA ALA A 57 11.26 6.72 -14.41
C ALA A 57 10.29 5.53 -14.47
N PHE A 58 10.46 4.64 -15.45
CA PHE A 58 9.62 3.44 -15.55
C PHE A 58 9.92 2.44 -14.44
N ALA A 59 11.19 2.23 -14.10
CA ALA A 59 11.59 1.40 -12.97
C ALA A 59 11.06 1.94 -11.65
N HIS A 60 11.17 3.26 -11.41
CA HIS A 60 10.53 3.94 -10.28
C HIS A 60 9.01 3.71 -10.23
N THR A 61 8.32 3.81 -11.38
CA THR A 61 6.87 3.55 -11.45
C THR A 61 6.52 2.11 -11.04
N LYS A 62 7.37 1.13 -11.38
CA LYS A 62 7.17 -0.28 -11.01
C LYS A 62 7.40 -0.55 -9.52
N LEU A 63 8.19 0.28 -8.84
CA LEU A 63 8.35 0.28 -7.38
C LEU A 63 7.43 1.28 -6.67
N GLU A 64 6.49 1.91 -7.39
CA GLU A 64 5.53 2.87 -6.83
C GLU A 64 6.18 4.16 -6.29
N GLU A 65 7.41 4.43 -6.72
CA GLU A 65 8.17 5.65 -6.47
C GLU A 65 7.73 6.75 -7.48
N TYR A 66 6.44 7.09 -7.47
CA TYR A 66 5.83 7.96 -8.49
C TYR A 66 6.38 9.38 -8.52
N GLY A 67 6.78 9.94 -7.38
CA GLY A 67 7.45 11.23 -7.28
C GLY A 67 8.80 11.24 -8.02
N SER A 68 9.63 10.23 -7.77
CA SER A 68 10.90 10.03 -8.49
C SER A 68 10.65 9.81 -9.99
N ALA A 69 9.62 9.04 -10.35
CA ALA A 69 9.24 8.83 -11.74
C ALA A 69 8.84 10.13 -12.46
N ILE A 70 8.11 11.03 -11.79
CA ILE A 70 7.74 12.35 -12.33
C ILE A 70 8.97 13.23 -12.53
N GLN A 71 9.91 13.24 -11.58
CA GLN A 71 11.15 14.01 -11.67
C GLN A 71 11.99 13.54 -12.87
N ASP A 72 12.25 12.24 -12.95
CA ASP A 72 13.03 11.66 -14.05
C ASP A 72 12.36 11.86 -15.40
N ALA A 73 11.04 11.63 -15.49
CA ALA A 73 10.32 11.84 -16.74
C ALA A 73 10.27 13.32 -17.15
N THR A 74 10.23 14.25 -16.19
CA THR A 74 10.39 15.69 -16.46
C THR A 74 11.78 15.97 -17.00
N LYS A 75 12.83 15.37 -16.43
CA LYS A 75 14.18 15.54 -16.93
C LYS A 75 14.37 15.00 -18.35
N ALA A 76 13.76 13.85 -18.67
CA ALA A 76 13.74 13.31 -20.02
C ALA A 76 13.11 14.28 -21.03
N ILE A 77 12.03 14.97 -20.65
CA ILE A 77 11.34 15.98 -21.48
C ILE A 77 12.18 17.25 -21.65
N GLU A 78 12.90 17.68 -20.61
CA GLU A 78 13.83 18.83 -20.71
C GLU A 78 14.96 18.56 -21.70
N ILE A 79 15.48 17.33 -21.72
CA ILE A 79 16.57 16.92 -22.61
C ILE A 79 16.07 16.78 -24.05
N ASP A 80 14.95 16.10 -24.28
CA ASP A 80 14.32 16.00 -25.60
C ASP A 80 12.80 16.23 -25.53
N PRO A 81 12.33 17.46 -25.82
CA PRO A 81 10.91 17.80 -25.85
C PRO A 81 10.09 17.07 -26.93
N ARG A 82 10.73 16.39 -27.87
CA ARG A 82 10.05 15.57 -28.89
C ARG A 82 10.01 14.08 -28.51
N TYR A 83 10.64 13.69 -27.41
CA TYR A 83 10.65 12.31 -26.95
C TYR A 83 9.32 11.95 -26.28
N SER A 84 8.42 11.32 -27.04
CA SER A 84 7.06 10.98 -26.58
C SER A 84 7.02 10.12 -25.31
N LYS A 85 7.99 9.23 -25.11
CA LYS A 85 8.04 8.39 -23.90
C LYS A 85 8.24 9.20 -22.63
N GLY A 86 8.93 10.34 -22.65
CA GLY A 86 9.05 11.21 -21.46
C GLY A 86 7.68 11.64 -20.95
N TYR A 87 6.86 12.22 -21.82
CA TYR A 87 5.47 12.58 -21.50
C TYR A 87 4.62 11.38 -21.08
N TYR A 88 4.76 10.26 -21.80
CA TYR A 88 4.00 9.05 -21.47
C TYR A 88 4.33 8.55 -20.05
N ARG A 89 5.61 8.51 -19.66
CA ARG A 89 6.04 8.08 -18.32
C ARG A 89 5.53 9.01 -17.23
N ARG A 90 5.62 10.32 -17.45
CA ARG A 90 5.13 11.32 -16.51
C ARG A 90 3.60 11.26 -16.35
N GLY A 91 2.88 11.13 -17.47
CA GLY A 91 1.43 10.97 -17.46
C GLY A 91 0.97 9.69 -16.75
N ALA A 92 1.71 8.59 -16.91
CA ALA A 92 1.45 7.34 -16.19
C ALA A 92 1.70 7.47 -14.69
N ALA A 93 2.76 8.15 -14.27
CA ALA A 93 3.04 8.39 -12.86
C ALA A 93 1.98 9.31 -12.21
N TYR A 94 1.59 10.40 -12.87
CA TYR A 94 0.47 11.23 -12.41
C TYR A 94 -0.84 10.45 -12.31
N LEU A 95 -1.12 9.57 -13.29
CA LEU A 95 -2.30 8.72 -13.26
C LEU A 95 -2.32 7.80 -12.03
N ALA A 96 -1.19 7.16 -11.71
CA ALA A 96 -1.08 6.30 -10.53
C ALA A 96 -1.34 7.08 -9.23
N MET A 97 -0.90 8.33 -9.16
CA MET A 97 -1.20 9.24 -8.03
C MET A 97 -2.63 9.81 -8.03
N GLY A 98 -3.51 9.43 -8.98
CA GLY A 98 -4.84 10.02 -9.12
C GLY A 98 -4.86 11.46 -9.63
N LYS A 99 -3.72 12.00 -10.08
CA LYS A 99 -3.55 13.35 -10.65
C LYS A 99 -3.98 13.38 -12.13
N PHE A 100 -5.27 13.10 -12.36
CA PHE A 100 -5.83 12.92 -13.71
C PHE A 100 -5.74 14.18 -14.59
N LYS A 101 -5.81 15.38 -13.98
CA LYS A 101 -5.75 16.67 -14.69
C LYS A 101 -4.35 16.91 -15.26
N GLU A 102 -3.31 16.54 -14.52
CA GLU A 102 -1.90 16.60 -14.88
C GLU A 102 -1.58 15.54 -15.94
N ALA A 103 -2.01 14.29 -15.71
CA ALA A 103 -1.84 13.19 -16.65
C ALA A 103 -2.44 13.50 -18.04
N LEU A 104 -3.62 14.15 -18.06
CA LEU A 104 -4.29 14.54 -19.31
C LEU A 104 -3.43 15.45 -20.18
N LYS A 105 -2.72 16.42 -19.58
CA LYS A 105 -1.83 17.35 -20.32
C LYS A 105 -0.71 16.58 -21.03
N ASP A 106 -0.13 15.59 -20.35
CA ASP A 106 0.93 14.77 -20.91
C ASP A 106 0.42 13.84 -22.01
N PHE A 107 -0.73 13.18 -21.85
CA PHE A 107 -1.30 12.34 -22.91
C PHE A 107 -1.75 13.15 -24.14
N GLN A 108 -2.22 14.38 -23.96
CA GLN A 108 -2.48 15.29 -25.08
C GLN A 108 -1.19 15.60 -25.85
N GLN A 109 -0.07 15.79 -25.16
CA GLN A 109 1.21 16.01 -25.80
C GLN A 109 1.73 14.76 -26.52
N VAL A 110 1.59 13.56 -25.93
CA VAL A 110 1.91 12.30 -26.61
C VAL A 110 1.11 12.17 -27.91
N LYS A 111 -0.20 12.46 -27.88
CA LYS A 111 -1.06 12.41 -29.08
C LYS A 111 -0.63 13.42 -30.16
N LYS A 112 -0.14 14.60 -29.77
CA LYS A 112 0.39 15.59 -30.73
C LYS A 112 1.69 15.11 -31.40
N ILE A 113 2.59 14.48 -30.64
CA ILE A 113 3.86 13.95 -31.15
C ILE A 113 3.64 12.69 -32.00
N CYS A 114 2.73 11.82 -31.58
CA CYS A 114 2.43 10.53 -32.20
C CYS A 114 0.94 10.47 -32.63
N PRO A 115 0.53 11.18 -33.69
CA PRO A 115 -0.89 11.33 -34.06
C PRO A 115 -1.55 10.03 -34.52
N ASN A 116 -0.77 9.09 -35.05
CA ASN A 116 -1.28 7.82 -35.57
C ASN A 116 -1.16 6.66 -34.58
N ASP A 117 -0.68 6.91 -33.36
CA ASP A 117 -0.55 5.87 -32.33
C ASP A 117 -1.93 5.52 -31.76
N PRO A 118 -2.44 4.29 -31.97
CA PRO A 118 -3.72 3.86 -31.45
C PRO A 118 -3.73 3.78 -29.92
N ASP A 119 -2.60 3.42 -29.29
CA ASP A 119 -2.49 3.32 -27.83
C ASP A 119 -2.56 4.71 -27.19
N ALA A 120 -1.82 5.69 -27.74
CA ALA A 120 -1.90 7.09 -27.31
C ALA A 120 -3.34 7.64 -27.40
N THR A 121 -4.05 7.30 -28.49
CA THR A 121 -5.44 7.72 -28.69
C THR A 121 -6.38 7.10 -27.66
N LYS A 122 -6.22 5.81 -27.38
CA LYS A 122 -7.01 5.08 -26.38
C LYS A 122 -6.79 5.68 -24.99
N LYS A 123 -5.53 5.88 -24.60
CA LYS A 123 -5.16 6.41 -23.28
C LYS A 123 -5.63 7.84 -23.06
N LEU A 124 -5.54 8.70 -24.09
CA LEU A 124 -6.08 10.05 -24.03
C LEU A 124 -7.60 10.04 -23.72
N LYS A 125 -8.38 9.24 -24.46
CA LYS A 125 -9.83 9.14 -24.26
C LYS A 125 -10.20 8.63 -22.88
N GLU A 126 -9.50 7.60 -22.39
CA GLU A 126 -9.72 7.09 -21.04
C GLU A 126 -9.36 8.13 -19.97
N CYS A 127 -8.28 8.90 -20.16
CA CYS A 127 -7.92 10.00 -19.27
C CYS A 127 -8.97 11.12 -19.26
N GLU A 128 -9.51 11.50 -20.43
CA GLU A 128 -10.59 12.48 -20.54
C GLU A 128 -11.85 12.03 -19.79
N LYS A 129 -12.20 10.74 -19.93
CA LYS A 129 -13.31 10.14 -19.20
C LYS A 129 -13.08 10.15 -17.69
N ALA A 130 -11.86 9.83 -17.24
CA ALA A 130 -11.49 9.88 -15.82
C ALA A 130 -11.58 11.30 -15.25
N VAL A 131 -11.08 12.31 -15.97
CA VAL A 131 -11.19 13.73 -15.57
C VAL A 131 -12.66 14.18 -15.53
N MET A 132 -13.48 13.77 -16.49
CA MET A 132 -14.91 14.09 -16.49
C MET A 132 -15.62 13.47 -15.28
N LYS A 133 -15.34 12.20 -14.98
CA LYS A 133 -15.87 11.51 -13.80
C LYS A 133 -15.42 12.20 -12.51
N LEU A 134 -14.14 12.58 -12.41
CA LEU A 134 -13.61 13.31 -11.25
C LEU A 134 -14.35 14.64 -11.05
N LYS A 135 -14.56 15.44 -12.10
CA LYS A 135 -15.31 16.71 -12.00
C LYS A 135 -16.74 16.52 -11.52
N PHE A 136 -17.41 15.46 -12.00
CA PHE A 136 -18.75 15.13 -11.54
C PHE A 136 -18.76 14.80 -10.04
N GLU A 137 -17.80 13.98 -9.60
CA GLU A 137 -17.66 13.60 -8.19
C GLU A 137 -17.28 14.78 -7.28
N GLU A 138 -16.32 15.62 -7.70
CA GLU A 138 -15.96 16.87 -7.01
C GLU A 138 -17.21 17.76 -6.84
N ALA A 139 -18.08 17.83 -7.85
CA ALA A 139 -19.31 18.64 -7.81
C ALA A 139 -20.41 18.08 -6.90
N ILE A 140 -20.45 16.75 -6.65
CA ILE A 140 -21.40 16.11 -5.72
C ILE A 140 -20.77 15.79 -4.36
N SER A 141 -19.50 16.12 -4.15
CA SER A 141 -18.81 15.87 -2.89
C SER A 141 -19.41 16.75 -1.80
N VAL A 142 -19.94 16.12 -0.76
CA VAL A 142 -20.48 16.78 0.42
C VAL A 142 -19.44 16.64 1.53
N PRO A 143 -19.16 17.71 2.32
CA PRO A 143 -18.27 17.62 3.47
C PRO A 143 -18.67 16.48 4.42
N GLU A 144 -17.71 15.66 4.85
CA GLU A 144 -17.96 14.48 5.70
C GLU A 144 -18.76 14.82 6.98
N SER A 145 -18.53 16.01 7.55
CA SER A 145 -19.21 16.50 8.75
C SER A 145 -20.74 16.67 8.62
N GLY A 146 -21.28 16.60 7.40
CA GLY A 146 -22.72 16.70 7.11
C GLY A 146 -23.38 15.41 6.59
N ARG A 147 -22.61 14.33 6.38
CA ARG A 147 -23.17 13.05 5.92
C ARG A 147 -23.66 12.23 7.11
N ARG A 148 -24.91 11.74 7.03
CA ARG A 148 -25.37 10.68 7.95
C ARG A 148 -24.57 9.42 7.64
N SER A 149 -24.20 8.70 8.69
CA SER A 149 -23.47 7.45 8.52
C SER A 149 -24.35 6.45 7.78
N VAL A 150 -23.78 5.69 6.84
CA VAL A 150 -24.53 4.67 6.10
C VAL A 150 -25.01 3.59 7.05
N ALA A 151 -24.25 3.32 8.11
CA ALA A 151 -24.63 2.41 9.18
C ALA A 151 -25.97 2.79 9.82
N ASP A 152 -26.33 4.08 9.89
CA ASP A 152 -27.58 4.54 10.50
C ASP A 152 -28.82 4.16 9.64
N SER A 153 -28.60 3.80 8.38
CA SER A 153 -29.65 3.42 7.42
C SER A 153 -29.74 1.93 7.18
N VAL A 154 -28.83 1.13 7.74
CA VAL A 154 -28.74 -0.31 7.52
C VAL A 154 -28.99 -1.06 8.82
N ASP A 155 -30.07 -1.85 8.84
CA ASP A 155 -30.31 -2.83 9.89
C ASP A 155 -30.19 -4.26 9.32
N TYR A 156 -29.09 -4.94 9.65
CA TYR A 156 -28.84 -6.29 9.16
C TYR A 156 -29.87 -7.31 9.67
N HIS A 157 -30.59 -7.04 10.76
CA HIS A 157 -31.62 -7.95 11.28
C HIS A 157 -32.79 -8.12 10.31
N THR A 158 -33.09 -7.09 9.52
CA THR A 158 -34.17 -7.07 8.52
C THR A 158 -33.80 -7.75 7.20
N ILE A 159 -32.54 -8.14 7.01
CA ILE A 159 -32.07 -8.78 5.79
C ILE A 159 -32.29 -10.29 5.90
N ASP A 160 -33.27 -10.81 5.15
CA ASP A 160 -33.52 -12.24 5.04
C ASP A 160 -32.34 -12.96 4.37
N VAL A 161 -32.04 -14.17 4.83
CA VAL A 161 -31.07 -15.07 4.19
C VAL A 161 -31.84 -16.15 3.46
N GLU A 162 -31.61 -16.25 2.15
CA GLU A 162 -32.32 -17.21 1.33
C GLU A 162 -32.06 -18.67 1.76
N PRO A 163 -33.07 -19.57 1.71
CA PRO A 163 -32.89 -20.97 2.14
C PRO A 163 -31.81 -21.73 1.38
N GLN A 164 -31.55 -21.34 0.12
CA GLN A 164 -30.50 -21.94 -0.71
C GLN A 164 -29.08 -21.51 -0.32
N TYR A 165 -28.92 -20.49 0.54
CA TYR A 165 -27.60 -20.07 1.00
C TYR A 165 -26.99 -21.15 1.91
N ALA A 166 -25.91 -21.79 1.44
CA ALA A 166 -25.23 -22.87 2.14
C ALA A 166 -23.82 -22.47 2.66
N GLY A 167 -23.50 -21.18 2.66
CA GLY A 167 -22.24 -20.66 3.19
C GLY A 167 -22.27 -20.46 4.71
N ALA A 168 -21.18 -19.93 5.26
CA ALA A 168 -21.04 -19.62 6.67
C ALA A 168 -22.15 -18.70 7.20
N ARG A 169 -22.70 -19.04 8.37
CA ARG A 169 -23.79 -18.30 9.03
C ARG A 169 -23.36 -17.88 10.43
N ILE A 170 -23.64 -16.63 10.78
CA ILE A 170 -23.53 -16.15 12.17
C ILE A 170 -24.86 -16.47 12.86
N GLU A 171 -24.80 -17.31 13.88
CA GLU A 171 -25.95 -17.64 14.71
C GLU A 171 -26.05 -16.62 15.86
N GLY A 172 -27.08 -15.78 15.85
CA GLY A 172 -27.24 -14.67 16.80
C GLY A 172 -26.29 -13.50 16.52
N ASP A 173 -25.76 -12.90 17.58
CA ASP A 173 -24.97 -11.65 17.52
C ASP A 173 -23.45 -11.85 17.71
N VAL A 174 -23.00 -13.10 17.88
CA VAL A 174 -21.61 -13.41 18.23
C VAL A 174 -20.89 -14.06 17.06
N VAL A 175 -19.81 -13.44 16.61
CA VAL A 175 -18.88 -14.05 15.65
C VAL A 175 -18.05 -15.10 16.37
N THR A 176 -18.19 -16.38 15.97
CA THR A 176 -17.49 -17.51 16.61
C THR A 176 -16.33 -18.00 15.77
N LEU A 177 -15.38 -18.71 16.39
CA LEU A 177 -14.26 -19.33 15.66
C LEU A 177 -14.74 -20.33 14.59
N ASP A 178 -15.80 -21.08 14.85
CA ASP A 178 -16.36 -22.03 13.89
C ASP A 178 -16.94 -21.31 12.66
N PHE A 179 -17.62 -20.18 12.87
CA PHE A 179 -18.06 -19.32 11.77
C PHE A 179 -16.86 -18.81 10.96
N VAL A 180 -15.83 -18.26 11.62
CA VAL A 180 -14.66 -17.70 10.93
C VAL A 180 -13.94 -18.79 10.12
N LYS A 181 -13.77 -19.99 10.68
CA LYS A 181 -13.20 -21.15 9.97
C LYS A 181 -14.03 -21.55 8.76
N LYS A 182 -15.36 -21.64 8.90
CA LYS A 182 -16.25 -21.97 7.78
C LYS A 182 -16.24 -20.90 6.69
N MET A 183 -16.17 -19.63 7.08
CA MET A 183 -16.10 -18.49 6.17
C MET A 183 -14.79 -18.49 5.38
N MET A 184 -13.64 -18.70 6.05
CA MET A 184 -12.35 -18.84 5.37
C MET A 184 -12.34 -20.02 4.39
N ASP A 185 -12.95 -21.15 4.75
CA ASP A 185 -13.12 -22.29 3.84
C ASP A 185 -14.01 -21.94 2.63
N ASP A 186 -15.11 -21.21 2.83
CA ASP A 186 -15.94 -20.73 1.73
C ASP A 186 -15.17 -19.78 0.80
N PHE A 187 -14.40 -18.85 1.36
CA PHE A 187 -13.53 -17.93 0.59
C PHE A 187 -12.43 -18.67 -0.17
N LYS A 188 -11.78 -19.68 0.43
CA LYS A 188 -10.80 -20.53 -0.28
C LYS A 188 -11.42 -21.16 -1.52
N ASN A 189 -12.70 -21.53 -1.44
CA ASN A 189 -13.50 -22.12 -2.51
C ASN A 189 -14.23 -21.08 -3.40
N GLN A 190 -13.83 -19.80 -3.35
CA GLN A 190 -14.39 -18.70 -4.14
C GLN A 190 -15.90 -18.47 -3.96
N LYS A 191 -16.45 -18.85 -2.79
CA LYS A 191 -17.83 -18.53 -2.43
C LYS A 191 -17.87 -17.18 -1.72
N CYS A 192 -18.95 -16.44 -1.93
CA CYS A 192 -19.17 -15.16 -1.25
C CYS A 192 -19.89 -15.35 0.09
N LEU A 193 -19.53 -14.52 1.09
CA LEU A 193 -20.31 -14.40 2.33
C LEU A 193 -21.63 -13.69 2.03
N HIS A 194 -22.73 -14.14 2.63
CA HIS A 194 -24.01 -13.48 2.46
C HIS A 194 -23.98 -12.04 3.02
N LYS A 195 -24.64 -11.10 2.33
CA LYS A 195 -24.60 -9.66 2.65
C LYS A 195 -25.05 -9.34 4.08
N ARG A 196 -26.03 -10.10 4.62
CA ARG A 196 -26.44 -10.01 6.03
C ARG A 196 -25.25 -10.10 6.98
N TYR A 197 -24.44 -11.15 6.83
CA TYR A 197 -23.32 -11.43 7.73
C TYR A 197 -22.14 -10.49 7.46
N ALA A 198 -21.93 -10.08 6.21
CA ALA A 198 -20.97 -9.03 5.89
C ALA A 198 -21.33 -7.70 6.58
N TYR A 199 -22.61 -7.27 6.53
CA TYR A 199 -23.05 -6.08 7.26
C TYR A 199 -22.87 -6.24 8.76
N GLN A 200 -23.26 -7.38 9.33
CA GLN A 200 -23.09 -7.65 10.75
C GLN A 200 -21.62 -7.49 11.19
N ILE A 201 -20.67 -8.09 10.47
CA ILE A 201 -19.23 -7.96 10.75
C ILE A 201 -18.78 -6.50 10.66
N VAL A 202 -19.09 -5.82 9.55
CA VAL A 202 -18.59 -4.46 9.27
C VAL A 202 -19.20 -3.43 10.23
N LEU A 203 -20.48 -3.58 10.59
CA LEU A 203 -21.15 -2.71 11.57
C LEU A 203 -20.63 -2.95 12.99
N GLN A 204 -20.35 -4.21 13.36
CA GLN A 204 -19.81 -4.50 14.68
C GLN A 204 -18.39 -3.94 14.84
N ILE A 205 -17.49 -4.17 13.86
CA ILE A 205 -16.13 -3.66 13.95
C ILE A 205 -16.06 -2.13 13.90
N ARG A 206 -17.01 -1.47 13.20
CA ARG A 206 -17.14 -0.02 13.20
C ARG A 206 -17.16 0.55 14.62
N GLU A 207 -18.04 0.03 15.47
CA GLU A 207 -18.17 0.49 16.86
C GLU A 207 -16.90 0.20 17.66
N MET A 208 -16.29 -0.97 17.43
CA MET A 208 -15.06 -1.36 18.11
C MET A 208 -13.90 -0.41 17.77
N LEU A 209 -13.69 -0.09 16.49
CA LEU A 209 -12.59 0.77 16.04
C LEU A 209 -12.82 2.24 16.41
N ARG A 210 -14.08 2.71 16.36
CA ARG A 210 -14.45 4.07 16.75
C ARG A 210 -14.12 4.35 18.21
N ALA A 211 -14.20 3.35 19.08
CA ALA A 211 -13.87 3.47 20.50
C ALA A 211 -12.35 3.50 20.79
N LEU A 212 -11.50 3.16 19.82
CA LEU A 212 -10.04 3.12 20.02
C LEU A 212 -9.40 4.51 19.89
N PRO A 213 -8.27 4.77 20.59
CA PRO A 213 -7.42 5.92 20.33
C PRO A 213 -6.71 5.80 18.97
N SER A 214 -6.17 6.91 18.48
CA SER A 214 -5.40 6.92 17.22
C SER A 214 -4.04 6.25 17.35
N LEU A 215 -3.51 6.15 18.57
CA LEU A 215 -2.36 5.32 18.95
C LEU A 215 -2.78 4.32 20.01
N VAL A 216 -2.65 3.03 19.72
CA VAL A 216 -3.05 1.94 20.62
C VAL A 216 -1.83 1.36 21.33
N ASP A 217 -1.88 1.34 22.66
CA ASP A 217 -0.87 0.66 23.48
C ASP A 217 -1.22 -0.84 23.59
N ILE A 218 -0.25 -1.70 23.29
CA ILE A 218 -0.36 -3.15 23.36
C ILE A 218 0.53 -3.63 24.50
N ASN A 219 -0.04 -4.39 25.44
CA ASN A 219 0.70 -5.03 26.53
C ASN A 219 0.78 -6.54 26.30
N VAL A 220 2.00 -7.04 26.07
CA VAL A 220 2.36 -8.45 25.92
C VAL A 220 2.94 -8.93 27.25
N PRO A 221 2.24 -9.82 27.98
CA PRO A 221 2.73 -10.36 29.25
C PRO A 221 4.01 -11.18 29.09
N ASN A 222 4.83 -11.26 30.15
CA ASN A 222 6.05 -12.07 30.14
C ASN A 222 5.77 -13.53 29.75
N GLY A 223 6.59 -14.08 28.87
CA GLY A 223 6.43 -15.44 28.33
C GLY A 223 5.29 -15.58 27.31
N LYS A 224 4.66 -14.49 26.89
CA LYS A 224 3.74 -14.44 25.75
C LYS A 224 4.41 -13.76 24.56
N HIS A 225 3.89 -14.08 23.38
CA HIS A 225 4.36 -13.53 22.12
C HIS A 225 3.29 -12.68 21.42
N PHE A 226 3.73 -11.94 20.41
CA PHE A 226 2.91 -11.08 19.58
C PHE A 226 3.47 -11.06 18.15
N THR A 227 2.61 -11.23 17.15
CA THR A 227 3.04 -11.27 15.73
C THR A 227 2.69 -9.96 15.03
N VAL A 228 3.62 -9.38 14.28
CA VAL A 228 3.40 -8.23 13.40
C VAL A 228 3.55 -8.67 11.94
N CYS A 229 2.49 -8.48 11.16
CA CYS A 229 2.48 -8.63 9.71
C CYS A 229 2.47 -7.23 9.07
N GLY A 230 3.09 -7.11 7.91
CA GLY A 230 2.96 -5.94 7.05
C GLY A 230 1.80 -6.06 6.08
N ASP A 231 1.96 -5.43 4.92
CA ASP A 231 0.97 -5.35 3.85
C ASP A 231 0.61 -6.75 3.34
N VAL A 232 -0.66 -6.98 3.02
CA VAL A 232 -1.15 -8.23 2.42
C VAL A 232 -1.90 -8.02 1.11
N HIS A 233 -2.37 -6.80 0.82
CA HIS A 233 -2.87 -6.38 -0.49
C HIS A 233 -3.80 -7.38 -1.20
N GLY A 234 -4.85 -7.84 -0.52
CA GLY A 234 -5.83 -8.75 -1.10
C GLY A 234 -5.28 -10.11 -1.54
N GLN A 235 -4.11 -10.53 -1.06
CA GLN A 235 -3.54 -11.87 -1.28
C GLN A 235 -4.10 -12.85 -0.25
N PHE A 236 -5.40 -13.14 -0.34
CA PHE A 236 -6.13 -13.97 0.63
C PHE A 236 -5.50 -15.35 0.88
N TYR A 237 -5.00 -16.00 -0.17
CA TYR A 237 -4.42 -17.34 -0.05
C TYR A 237 -3.09 -17.31 0.72
N ASP A 238 -2.30 -16.25 0.57
CA ASP A 238 -1.09 -16.04 1.37
C ASP A 238 -1.42 -15.65 2.81
N LEU A 239 -2.49 -14.89 3.05
CA LEU A 239 -3.00 -14.65 4.41
C LEU A 239 -3.33 -15.96 5.12
N ILE A 240 -3.99 -16.91 4.44
CA ILE A 240 -4.23 -18.22 5.02
C ILE A 240 -2.91 -18.98 5.26
N ASN A 241 -1.95 -18.91 4.33
CA ASN A 241 -0.63 -19.53 4.54
C ASN A 241 0.07 -18.98 5.79
N ILE A 242 -0.03 -17.68 6.08
CA ILE A 242 0.47 -17.09 7.35
C ILE A 242 -0.19 -17.79 8.55
N PHE A 243 -1.51 -17.98 8.54
CA PHE A 243 -2.22 -18.65 9.63
C PHE A 243 -1.91 -20.14 9.75
N GLU A 244 -1.62 -20.83 8.64
CA GLU A 244 -1.20 -22.22 8.64
C GLU A 244 0.24 -22.37 9.19
N LEU A 245 1.13 -21.43 8.88
CA LEU A 245 2.52 -21.43 9.35
C LEU A 245 2.67 -20.97 10.81
N ASN A 246 1.87 -20.00 11.24
CA ASN A 246 2.07 -19.28 12.50
C ASN A 246 0.87 -19.40 13.47
N GLY A 247 -0.12 -20.21 13.12
CA GLY A 247 -1.33 -20.44 13.89
C GLY A 247 -2.40 -19.36 13.70
N LEU A 248 -3.66 -19.71 13.92
CA LEU A 248 -4.79 -18.78 13.82
C LEU A 248 -4.70 -17.67 14.89
N PRO A 249 -5.26 -16.47 14.60
CA PRO A 249 -5.42 -15.43 15.61
C PRO A 249 -6.25 -15.92 16.80
N SER A 250 -5.72 -15.69 18.00
CA SER A 250 -6.41 -15.95 19.27
C SER A 250 -5.83 -15.07 20.37
N GLU A 251 -6.41 -15.09 21.57
CA GLU A 251 -5.86 -14.37 22.72
C GLU A 251 -4.44 -14.82 23.10
N ASP A 252 -4.12 -16.10 22.85
CA ASP A 252 -2.78 -16.67 23.06
C ASP A 252 -1.86 -16.54 21.84
N ASN A 253 -2.39 -16.13 20.69
CA ASN A 253 -1.63 -15.92 19.45
C ASN A 253 -2.08 -14.62 18.75
N PRO A 254 -1.83 -13.46 19.37
CA PRO A 254 -2.30 -12.18 18.85
C PRO A 254 -1.48 -11.70 17.65
N TYR A 255 -2.17 -11.03 16.72
CA TYR A 255 -1.58 -10.44 15.52
C TYR A 255 -1.82 -8.93 15.45
N LEU A 256 -0.87 -8.20 14.87
CA LEU A 256 -1.08 -6.87 14.29
C LEU A 256 -0.85 -6.95 12.79
N PHE A 257 -1.84 -6.57 11.99
CA PHE A 257 -1.64 -6.31 10.57
C PHE A 257 -1.47 -4.81 10.37
N ASN A 258 -0.32 -4.42 9.84
CA ASN A 258 0.13 -3.03 9.83
C ASN A 258 -0.23 -2.30 8.53
N GLY A 259 -1.53 -2.19 8.28
CA GLY A 259 -2.09 -1.50 7.11
C GLY A 259 -2.03 -2.30 5.81
N ASP A 260 -2.64 -1.73 4.77
CA ASP A 260 -2.60 -2.20 3.39
C ASP A 260 -3.08 -3.65 3.25
N PHE A 261 -4.32 -3.85 3.70
CA PHE A 261 -5.01 -5.13 3.64
C PHE A 261 -5.60 -5.38 2.26
N VAL A 262 -5.99 -4.31 1.58
CA VAL A 262 -6.78 -4.32 0.35
C VAL A 262 -6.02 -3.71 -0.82
N ASP A 263 -6.70 -3.61 -1.97
CA ASP A 263 -6.18 -3.16 -3.26
C ASP A 263 -5.12 -4.08 -3.84
N ARG A 264 -4.88 -3.92 -5.15
CA ARG A 264 -3.89 -4.69 -5.94
C ARG A 264 -4.27 -6.15 -6.13
N GLY A 265 -4.24 -6.96 -5.08
CA GLY A 265 -4.76 -8.32 -5.12
C GLY A 265 -6.27 -8.33 -5.34
N SER A 266 -6.75 -9.42 -5.94
CA SER A 266 -8.16 -9.54 -6.37
C SER A 266 -9.02 -10.37 -5.40
N PHE A 267 -8.54 -10.54 -4.18
CA PHE A 267 -9.25 -11.18 -3.07
C PHE A 267 -9.26 -10.28 -1.83
N SER A 268 -9.37 -8.96 -2.06
CA SER A 268 -9.36 -7.95 -0.99
C SER A 268 -10.59 -8.05 -0.09
N VAL A 269 -11.76 -8.40 -0.64
CA VAL A 269 -12.99 -8.58 0.13
C VAL A 269 -12.85 -9.76 1.11
N GLU A 270 -12.26 -10.87 0.66
CA GLU A 270 -12.02 -12.05 1.48
C GLU A 270 -11.00 -11.77 2.60
N VAL A 271 -9.92 -11.04 2.29
CA VAL A 271 -8.94 -10.59 3.29
C VAL A 271 -9.63 -9.73 4.36
N ILE A 272 -10.28 -8.62 3.96
CA ILE A 272 -10.76 -7.65 4.94
C ILE A 272 -11.88 -8.21 5.82
N LEU A 273 -12.79 -9.01 5.25
CA LEU A 273 -13.84 -9.66 6.03
C LEU A 273 -13.27 -10.71 6.99
N THR A 274 -12.19 -11.40 6.62
CA THR A 274 -11.51 -12.36 7.51
C THR A 274 -10.84 -11.64 8.69
N LEU A 275 -10.08 -10.58 8.43
CA LEU A 275 -9.44 -9.78 9.47
C LEU A 275 -10.48 -9.16 10.41
N PHE A 276 -11.57 -8.63 9.85
CA PHE A 276 -12.64 -8.03 10.64
C PHE A 276 -13.40 -9.08 11.47
N ALA A 277 -13.66 -10.26 10.93
CA ALA A 277 -14.32 -11.33 11.68
C ALA A 277 -13.47 -11.82 12.85
N PHE A 278 -12.14 -11.94 12.70
CA PHE A 278 -11.27 -12.22 13.86
C PHE A 278 -11.33 -11.13 14.91
N LYS A 279 -11.41 -9.85 14.50
CA LYS A 279 -11.56 -8.72 15.44
C LYS A 279 -12.88 -8.81 16.20
N CYS A 280 -13.99 -9.05 15.52
CA CYS A 280 -15.30 -9.21 16.13
C CYS A 280 -15.39 -10.45 17.03
N MET A 281 -14.67 -11.53 16.70
CA MET A 281 -14.63 -12.76 17.48
C MET A 281 -13.89 -12.58 18.80
N SER A 282 -12.70 -11.98 18.77
CA SER A 282 -11.91 -11.68 19.96
C SER A 282 -11.12 -10.38 19.75
N PRO A 283 -11.49 -9.29 20.44
CA PRO A 283 -10.87 -7.98 20.24
C PRO A 283 -9.35 -7.94 20.48
N SER A 284 -8.81 -8.84 21.31
CA SER A 284 -7.37 -8.96 21.61
C SER A 284 -6.64 -9.92 20.68
N ALA A 285 -7.33 -10.74 19.89
CA ALA A 285 -6.71 -11.67 18.95
C ALA A 285 -6.08 -10.96 17.74
N ILE A 286 -6.62 -9.80 17.35
CA ILE A 286 -6.11 -9.06 16.20
C ILE A 286 -6.17 -7.54 16.41
N TYR A 287 -5.13 -6.87 15.94
CA TYR A 287 -4.97 -5.42 15.88
C TYR A 287 -4.76 -5.04 14.41
N LEU A 288 -5.29 -3.88 14.02
CA LEU A 288 -5.28 -3.42 12.63
C LEU A 288 -4.83 -1.95 12.63
N SER A 289 -3.71 -1.64 12.00
CA SER A 289 -3.32 -0.26 11.70
C SER A 289 -3.92 0.16 10.37
N ARG A 290 -4.21 1.44 10.20
CA ARG A 290 -4.52 2.01 8.89
C ARG A 290 -3.25 2.07 8.04
N GLY A 291 -3.33 1.64 6.78
CA GLY A 291 -2.34 1.93 5.74
C GLY A 291 -2.85 3.00 4.78
N ASN A 292 -2.03 3.39 3.79
CA ASN A 292 -2.47 4.38 2.80
C ASN A 292 -3.53 3.81 1.86
N HIS A 293 -3.58 2.48 1.67
CA HIS A 293 -4.61 1.81 0.88
C HIS A 293 -5.96 1.66 1.61
N GLU A 294 -6.06 1.92 2.91
CA GLU A 294 -7.36 2.09 3.59
C GLU A 294 -7.87 3.54 3.45
N SER A 295 -7.92 4.03 2.20
CA SER A 295 -8.39 5.35 1.81
C SER A 295 -9.21 5.31 0.53
N LYS A 296 -10.21 6.19 0.44
CA LYS A 296 -11.08 6.30 -0.75
C LYS A 296 -10.28 6.61 -2.02
N SER A 297 -9.25 7.45 -1.90
CA SER A 297 -8.39 7.81 -3.04
C SER A 297 -7.73 6.57 -3.67
N MET A 298 -7.23 5.65 -2.85
CA MET A 298 -6.54 4.45 -3.32
C MET A 298 -7.54 3.40 -3.80
N ASN A 299 -8.58 3.12 -3.01
CA ASN A 299 -9.55 2.07 -3.30
C ASN A 299 -10.28 2.24 -4.63
N LYS A 300 -10.54 3.49 -5.00
CA LYS A 300 -11.17 3.84 -6.28
C LYS A 300 -10.31 3.50 -7.49
N ILE A 301 -9.00 3.52 -7.32
CA ILE A 301 -8.01 3.36 -8.39
C ILE A 301 -7.50 1.92 -8.43
N TYR A 302 -7.21 1.33 -7.28
CA TYR A 302 -6.40 0.13 -7.16
C TYR A 302 -7.17 -1.18 -6.90
N GLY A 303 -8.50 -1.13 -6.90
CA GLY A 303 -9.33 -2.33 -7.11
C GLY A 303 -10.36 -2.60 -6.04
N PHE A 304 -10.14 -2.19 -4.79
CA PHE A 304 -11.04 -2.53 -3.69
C PHE A 304 -12.46 -2.01 -3.90
N GLU A 305 -12.64 -0.76 -4.35
CA GLU A 305 -13.97 -0.22 -4.65
C GLU A 305 -14.67 -1.06 -5.72
N GLY A 306 -13.97 -1.44 -6.79
CA GLY A 306 -14.52 -2.24 -7.87
C GLY A 306 -14.87 -3.66 -7.41
N GLU A 307 -14.04 -4.26 -6.55
CA GLU A 307 -14.23 -5.59 -6.01
C GLU A 307 -15.44 -5.62 -5.07
N VAL A 308 -15.56 -4.64 -4.17
CA VAL A 308 -16.72 -4.48 -3.27
C VAL A 308 -18.00 -4.30 -4.07
N LYS A 309 -18.01 -3.45 -5.11
CA LYS A 309 -19.20 -3.28 -5.99
C LYS A 309 -19.58 -4.57 -6.70
N SER A 310 -18.58 -5.36 -7.12
CA SER A 310 -18.82 -6.62 -7.83
C SER A 310 -19.33 -7.73 -6.91
N LYS A 311 -18.78 -7.86 -5.69
CA LYS A 311 -19.07 -8.98 -4.78
C LYS A 311 -20.17 -8.65 -3.76
N LEU A 312 -20.36 -7.37 -3.43
CA LEU A 312 -21.29 -6.89 -2.40
C LEU A 312 -22.29 -5.85 -2.99
N SER A 313 -22.10 -4.55 -2.74
CA SER A 313 -22.92 -3.45 -3.27
C SER A 313 -22.24 -2.09 -3.09
N ASP A 314 -22.77 -1.04 -3.74
CA ASP A 314 -22.29 0.34 -3.57
C ASP A 314 -22.37 0.83 -2.11
N THR A 315 -23.40 0.41 -1.35
CA THR A 315 -23.55 0.74 0.07
C THR A 315 -22.36 0.26 0.91
N PHE A 316 -21.78 -0.91 0.57
CA PHE A 316 -20.59 -1.39 1.26
C PHE A 316 -19.34 -0.55 0.97
N VAL A 317 -19.25 0.12 -0.19
CA VAL A 317 -18.11 1.01 -0.49
C VAL A 317 -18.07 2.16 0.50
N GLU A 318 -19.23 2.80 0.72
CA GLU A 318 -19.34 3.91 1.66
C GLU A 318 -19.13 3.44 3.11
N LEU A 319 -19.67 2.26 3.46
CA LEU A 319 -19.50 1.69 4.78
C LEU A 319 -18.04 1.30 5.08
N PHE A 320 -17.33 0.68 4.14
CA PHE A 320 -15.90 0.37 4.31
C PHE A 320 -15.06 1.65 4.40
N ALA A 321 -15.33 2.66 3.56
CA ALA A 321 -14.63 3.94 3.65
C ALA A 321 -14.80 4.59 5.04
N GLU A 322 -16.02 4.58 5.59
CA GLU A 322 -16.27 5.06 6.95
C GLU A 322 -15.49 4.26 8.00
N VAL A 323 -15.54 2.92 7.93
CA VAL A 323 -14.83 2.04 8.88
C VAL A 323 -13.31 2.22 8.81
N PHE A 324 -12.76 2.41 7.60
CA PHE A 324 -11.34 2.67 7.40
C PHE A 324 -10.89 3.98 8.06
N CYS A 325 -11.75 5.00 8.10
CA CYS A 325 -11.49 6.22 8.85
C CYS A 325 -11.45 6.02 10.38
N TYR A 326 -11.94 4.90 10.91
CA TYR A 326 -11.84 4.57 12.34
C TYR A 326 -10.61 3.74 12.70
N LEU A 327 -9.87 3.20 11.73
CA LEU A 327 -8.66 2.40 11.99
C LEU A 327 -7.59 3.23 12.73
N PRO A 328 -6.99 2.73 13.82
CA PRO A 328 -5.84 3.36 14.48
C PRO A 328 -4.66 3.60 13.52
N LEU A 329 -3.89 4.66 13.77
CA LEU A 329 -2.79 5.06 12.89
C LEU A 329 -1.45 4.43 13.30
N ALA A 330 -1.29 4.07 14.57
CA ALA A 330 -0.07 3.48 15.09
C ALA A 330 -0.33 2.61 16.33
N HIS A 331 0.64 1.75 16.65
CA HIS A 331 0.63 0.90 17.83
C HIS A 331 1.96 1.02 18.58
N VAL A 332 1.94 0.82 19.91
CA VAL A 332 3.14 0.72 20.73
C VAL A 332 3.10 -0.56 21.56
N ILE A 333 4.05 -1.45 21.34
CA ILE A 333 4.15 -2.72 22.07
C ILE A 333 5.05 -2.52 23.30
N ASN A 334 4.50 -2.74 24.49
CA ASN A 334 5.14 -2.64 25.81
C ASN A 334 5.90 -1.32 26.04
N GLY A 335 5.47 -0.23 25.40
CA GLY A 335 6.18 1.06 25.48
C GLY A 335 7.55 1.07 24.78
N LYS A 336 7.89 0.05 23.97
CA LYS A 336 9.23 -0.16 23.41
C LYS A 336 9.29 -0.20 21.88
N VAL A 337 8.33 -0.86 21.25
CA VAL A 337 8.31 -1.01 19.78
C VAL A 337 7.18 -0.16 19.22
N PHE A 338 7.51 0.86 18.44
CA PHE A 338 6.54 1.69 17.73
C PHE A 338 6.28 1.09 16.35
N VAL A 339 5.00 0.79 16.05
CA VAL A 339 4.58 0.18 14.80
C VAL A 339 3.67 1.14 14.04
N VAL A 340 4.03 1.44 12.80
CA VAL A 340 3.31 2.38 11.92
C VAL A 340 3.39 1.87 10.49
N HIS A 341 2.38 2.10 9.64
CA HIS A 341 2.42 1.62 8.26
C HIS A 341 3.55 2.26 7.43
N GLY A 342 3.50 3.60 7.26
CA GLY A 342 4.48 4.37 6.51
C GLY A 342 5.73 4.66 7.32
N GLY A 343 5.76 5.74 8.10
CA GLY A 343 7.00 6.12 8.77
C GLY A 343 6.91 7.33 9.70
N LEU A 344 8.02 8.06 9.79
CA LEU A 344 8.21 9.18 10.71
C LEU A 344 7.96 10.54 10.02
N PHE A 345 8.20 11.62 10.75
CA PHE A 345 7.62 12.93 10.49
C PHE A 345 8.60 13.93 9.87
N SER A 346 8.05 14.95 9.20
CA SER A 346 8.80 16.08 8.64
C SER A 346 9.39 17.02 9.68
N VAL A 347 8.86 16.99 10.91
CA VAL A 347 9.32 17.79 12.04
C VAL A 347 9.86 16.91 13.17
N ASP A 348 10.83 17.42 13.91
CA ASP A 348 11.34 16.77 15.13
C ASP A 348 10.44 17.12 16.33
N GLY A 349 10.56 16.34 17.42
CA GLY A 349 9.86 16.61 18.68
C GLY A 349 8.45 16.02 18.80
N VAL A 350 7.93 15.36 17.75
CA VAL A 350 6.63 14.66 17.80
C VAL A 350 6.63 13.59 18.89
N LYS A 351 5.64 13.65 19.77
CA LYS A 351 5.46 12.72 20.89
C LYS A 351 4.35 11.71 20.61
N LEU A 352 4.38 10.59 21.32
CA LEU A 352 3.29 9.60 21.28
C LEU A 352 1.92 10.22 21.64
N SER A 353 1.90 11.24 22.49
CA SER A 353 0.68 12.00 22.83
C SER A 353 0.10 12.74 21.63
N ASP A 354 0.95 13.27 20.75
CA ASP A 354 0.51 14.01 19.57
C ASP A 354 -0.18 13.05 18.59
N ILE A 355 0.40 11.86 18.39
CA ILE A 355 -0.17 10.79 17.56
C ILE A 355 -1.49 10.29 18.15
N LYS A 356 -1.54 10.08 19.47
CA LYS A 356 -2.76 9.66 20.17
C LYS A 356 -3.90 10.67 20.05
N ALA A 357 -3.58 11.95 19.93
CA ALA A 357 -4.53 13.06 19.84
C ALA A 357 -4.99 13.40 18.41
N ILE A 358 -4.44 12.74 17.37
CA ILE A 358 -4.88 12.96 15.99
C ILE A 358 -6.37 12.60 15.87
N ASP A 359 -7.19 13.54 15.41
CA ASP A 359 -8.54 13.25 14.93
C ASP A 359 -8.43 12.56 13.57
N ARG A 360 -8.55 11.23 13.60
CA ARG A 360 -8.30 10.37 12.43
C ARG A 360 -9.55 10.09 11.61
N PHE A 361 -10.72 10.60 12.01
CA PHE A 361 -12.02 10.26 11.43
C PHE A 361 -12.29 11.02 10.12
N CYS A 362 -11.34 10.92 9.20
CA CYS A 362 -11.34 11.57 7.91
C CYS A 362 -10.47 10.77 6.91
N GLU A 363 -10.61 11.09 5.63
CA GLU A 363 -9.62 10.69 4.64
C GLU A 363 -8.25 11.33 4.96
N PRO A 364 -7.12 10.63 4.69
CA PRO A 364 -5.80 11.20 4.95
C PRO A 364 -5.62 12.56 4.26
N PRO A 365 -5.19 13.60 4.98
CA PRO A 365 -4.90 14.91 4.39
C PRO A 365 -3.69 14.84 3.46
N GLU A 366 -3.48 15.89 2.65
CA GLU A 366 -2.29 15.99 1.78
C GLU A 366 -0.98 16.25 2.56
N GLU A 367 -1.08 16.76 3.79
CA GLU A 367 0.06 17.10 4.66
C GLU A 367 -0.25 16.85 6.14
N GLY A 368 0.79 16.89 6.99
CA GLY A 368 0.68 16.75 8.44
C GLY A 368 0.86 15.31 8.94
N LEU A 369 0.79 15.15 10.26
CA LEU A 369 1.20 13.91 10.95
C LEU A 369 0.48 12.66 10.43
N MET A 370 -0.84 12.74 10.21
CA MET A 370 -1.62 11.61 9.69
C MET A 370 -1.18 11.19 8.29
N CYS A 371 -0.90 12.14 7.41
CA CYS A 371 -0.36 11.86 6.07
C CYS A 371 1.00 11.16 6.18
N GLU A 372 1.90 11.73 6.98
CA GLU A 372 3.28 11.27 7.11
C GLU A 372 3.38 9.87 7.73
N LEU A 373 2.53 9.55 8.71
CA LEU A 373 2.42 8.20 9.29
C LEU A 373 2.07 7.15 8.23
N LEU A 374 1.26 7.49 7.23
CA LEU A 374 0.77 6.55 6.23
C LEU A 374 1.66 6.49 4.97
N TRP A 375 2.49 7.50 4.70
CA TRP A 375 3.15 7.66 3.39
C TRP A 375 4.68 7.82 3.41
N SER A 376 5.30 8.05 4.57
CA SER A 376 6.74 8.34 4.60
C SER A 376 7.58 7.08 4.52
N ASP A 377 8.77 7.20 3.93
CA ASP A 377 9.72 6.09 3.77
C ASP A 377 11.08 6.42 4.41
N PRO A 378 11.81 5.43 4.93
CA PRO A 378 13.20 5.62 5.35
C PRO A 378 14.11 5.97 4.15
N GLN A 379 15.24 6.63 4.43
CA GLN A 379 16.31 6.83 3.45
C GLN A 379 17.68 6.54 4.07
N PRO A 380 18.65 6.02 3.28
CA PRO A 380 19.99 5.78 3.78
C PRO A 380 20.73 7.04 4.25
N GLN A 381 20.48 8.18 3.59
CA GLN A 381 21.15 9.45 3.91
C GLN A 381 20.55 10.08 5.17
N LEU A 382 21.40 10.73 5.97
CA LEU A 382 20.94 11.50 7.12
C LEU A 382 20.05 12.69 6.71
N GLY A 383 19.22 13.15 7.63
CA GLY A 383 18.31 14.26 7.45
C GLY A 383 16.96 13.84 6.86
N ARG A 384 16.35 14.75 6.10
CA ARG A 384 15.07 14.53 5.42
C ARG A 384 15.19 14.89 3.95
N GLY A 385 14.42 14.22 3.11
CA GLY A 385 14.37 14.44 1.68
C GLY A 385 12.93 14.43 1.14
N PRO A 386 12.75 14.78 -0.14
CA PRO A 386 11.46 14.64 -0.79
C PRO A 386 11.09 13.15 -0.89
N SER A 387 9.85 12.81 -0.57
CA SER A 387 9.34 11.45 -0.76
C SER A 387 9.46 11.01 -2.21
N LYS A 388 9.95 9.78 -2.41
CA LYS A 388 9.98 9.13 -3.71
C LYS A 388 8.58 8.89 -4.27
N ARG A 389 7.55 8.90 -3.43
CA ARG A 389 6.14 8.73 -3.81
C ARG A 389 5.46 10.03 -4.22
N GLY A 390 6.07 11.17 -3.89
CA GLY A 390 5.50 12.51 -4.13
C GLY A 390 4.42 12.92 -3.11
N VAL A 391 4.34 12.20 -1.98
CA VAL A 391 3.50 12.48 -0.79
C VAL A 391 4.22 11.93 0.44
N GLY A 392 4.11 12.60 1.59
CA GLY A 392 4.95 12.32 2.76
C GLY A 392 6.39 12.81 2.56
N LEU A 393 7.35 12.18 3.24
CA LEU A 393 8.78 12.51 3.12
C LEU A 393 9.66 11.26 3.15
N SER A 394 10.94 11.45 2.83
CA SER A 394 11.98 10.49 3.18
C SER A 394 12.73 10.93 4.44
N PHE A 395 13.02 10.01 5.37
CA PHE A 395 13.68 10.34 6.65
C PHE A 395 14.88 9.42 6.95
N GLY A 396 15.98 10.01 7.42
CA GLY A 396 17.23 9.30 7.69
C GLY A 396 17.35 8.71 9.09
N ALA A 397 18.44 7.97 9.31
CA ALA A 397 18.70 7.30 10.58
C ALA A 397 18.78 8.22 11.80
N ASP A 398 19.18 9.49 11.62
CA ASP A 398 19.20 10.49 12.68
C ASP A 398 17.79 10.89 13.14
N VAL A 399 16.82 10.96 12.21
CA VAL A 399 15.41 11.21 12.52
C VAL A 399 14.83 10.08 13.35
N THR A 400 15.07 8.83 12.93
CA THR A 400 14.64 7.64 13.69
C THR A 400 15.24 7.60 15.08
N LYS A 401 16.55 7.83 15.22
CA LYS A 401 17.22 7.84 16.53
C LYS A 401 16.65 8.90 17.45
N ARG A 402 16.45 10.13 16.96
CA ARG A 402 15.85 11.22 17.75
C ARG A 402 14.45 10.86 18.22
N PHE A 403 13.57 10.41 17.33
CA PHE A 403 12.19 10.05 17.69
C PHE A 403 12.14 8.94 18.76
N LEU A 404 12.97 7.90 18.61
CA LEU A 404 13.05 6.80 19.57
C LEU A 404 13.53 7.28 20.94
N GLN A 405 14.61 8.06 20.99
CA GLN A 405 15.14 8.63 22.23
C GLN A 405 14.11 9.52 22.93
N ASP A 406 13.48 10.41 22.17
CA ASP A 406 12.53 11.40 22.65
C ASP A 406 11.23 10.81 23.25
N ASN A 407 10.93 9.55 22.90
CA ASN A 407 9.74 8.82 23.31
C ASN A 407 10.07 7.56 24.13
N ASN A 408 11.33 7.35 24.52
CA ASN A 408 11.81 6.19 25.29
C ASN A 408 11.53 4.82 24.62
N LEU A 409 11.57 4.78 23.29
CA LEU A 409 11.36 3.60 22.46
C LEU A 409 12.70 2.98 22.02
N ASP A 410 12.65 1.71 21.64
CA ASP A 410 13.84 0.94 21.27
C ASP A 410 13.92 0.68 19.75
N LEU A 411 12.77 0.55 19.08
CA LEU A 411 12.63 0.11 17.68
C LEU A 411 11.40 0.73 16.99
N VAL A 412 11.54 1.09 15.71
CA VAL A 412 10.43 1.34 14.78
C VAL A 412 10.22 0.11 13.89
N VAL A 413 8.99 -0.38 13.78
CA VAL A 413 8.58 -1.37 12.76
C VAL A 413 7.61 -0.70 11.81
N ARG A 414 7.82 -0.89 10.51
CA ARG A 414 6.96 -0.34 9.47
C ARG A 414 6.79 -1.28 8.28
N SER A 415 5.93 -0.95 7.31
CA SER A 415 5.59 -1.83 6.19
C SER A 415 5.75 -1.14 4.82
N HIS A 416 4.70 -0.90 4.02
CA HIS A 416 4.58 0.08 2.90
C HIS A 416 5.55 -0.05 1.69
N GLU A 417 6.71 -0.68 1.84
CA GLU A 417 7.68 -0.94 0.78
C GLU A 417 7.89 -2.44 0.61
N VAL A 418 7.74 -2.93 -0.62
CA VAL A 418 8.19 -4.27 -1.01
C VAL A 418 9.68 -4.42 -0.70
N LYS A 419 10.04 -5.55 -0.08
CA LYS A 419 11.42 -5.98 0.14
C LYS A 419 11.60 -7.39 -0.39
N ASP A 420 12.74 -7.67 -1.03
CA ASP A 420 13.02 -8.95 -1.69
C ASP A 420 12.88 -10.15 -0.73
N GLU A 421 13.39 -10.01 0.51
CA GLU A 421 13.31 -11.05 1.54
C GLU A 421 12.08 -10.91 2.45
N GLY A 422 11.12 -10.04 2.08
CA GLY A 422 9.94 -9.71 2.89
C GLY A 422 10.24 -8.80 4.08
N TYR A 423 11.51 -8.45 4.32
CA TYR A 423 11.90 -7.48 5.34
C TYR A 423 13.21 -6.78 4.99
N GLU A 424 13.49 -5.67 5.66
CA GLU A 424 14.80 -5.03 5.67
C GLU A 424 15.08 -4.40 7.04
N ILE A 425 16.33 -4.49 7.52
CA ILE A 425 16.77 -3.86 8.77
C ILE A 425 17.59 -2.64 8.41
N GLU A 426 17.10 -1.47 8.79
CA GLU A 426 17.63 -0.17 8.37
C GLU A 426 18.02 0.67 9.60
N HIS A 427 18.67 1.81 9.35
CA HIS A 427 18.98 2.83 10.36
C HIS A 427 19.70 2.27 11.60
N ASP A 428 20.77 1.50 11.39
CA ASP A 428 21.59 0.87 12.44
C ASP A 428 20.77 -0.07 13.36
N GLY A 429 19.81 -0.80 12.80
CA GLY A 429 18.96 -1.73 13.53
C GLY A 429 17.85 -1.08 14.33
N LYS A 430 17.56 0.21 14.07
CA LYS A 430 16.50 0.98 14.74
C LYS A 430 15.21 1.07 13.95
N LEU A 431 15.21 0.62 12.71
CA LEU A 431 14.03 0.52 11.86
C LEU A 431 14.00 -0.85 11.20
N ILE A 432 12.83 -1.48 11.18
CA ILE A 432 12.58 -2.71 10.41
C ILE A 432 11.39 -2.47 9.50
N THR A 433 11.60 -2.66 8.20
CA THR A 433 10.54 -2.78 7.22
C THR A 433 10.10 -4.23 7.15
N VAL A 434 8.80 -4.53 7.27
CA VAL A 434 8.21 -5.88 7.12
C VAL A 434 7.07 -5.85 6.12
N PHE A 435 7.05 -6.80 5.19
CA PHE A 435 6.10 -6.88 4.09
C PHE A 435 5.58 -8.30 3.95
N SER A 436 4.25 -8.49 3.97
CA SER A 436 3.62 -9.82 4.12
C SER A 436 2.89 -10.30 2.85
N ALA A 437 3.09 -9.64 1.71
CA ALA A 437 2.58 -10.06 0.41
C ALA A 437 3.72 -10.68 -0.44
N PRO A 438 3.95 -12.01 -0.36
CA PRO A 438 4.97 -12.66 -1.18
C PRO A 438 4.57 -12.65 -2.66
N ASN A 439 5.56 -12.65 -3.55
CA ASN A 439 5.37 -12.53 -5.00
C ASN A 439 4.36 -11.43 -5.37
N TYR A 440 4.55 -10.24 -4.82
CA TYR A 440 3.59 -9.15 -4.89
C TYR A 440 3.11 -8.90 -6.33
N CYS A 441 1.78 -8.80 -6.48
CA CYS A 441 1.10 -8.64 -7.78
C CYS A 441 1.47 -9.72 -8.83
N ASP A 442 1.80 -10.93 -8.40
CA ASP A 442 2.19 -12.08 -9.22
C ASP A 442 3.41 -11.84 -10.13
N GLN A 443 4.23 -10.82 -9.81
CA GLN A 443 5.31 -10.36 -10.70
C GLN A 443 6.63 -10.08 -9.98
N MET A 444 6.59 -9.67 -8.71
CA MET A 444 7.80 -9.21 -8.01
C MET A 444 8.74 -10.36 -7.61
N GLY A 445 8.21 -11.56 -7.34
CA GLY A 445 9.02 -12.70 -6.90
C GLY A 445 9.64 -12.58 -5.50
N ASN A 446 9.29 -11.54 -4.73
CA ASN A 446 9.76 -11.34 -3.36
C ASN A 446 9.21 -12.41 -2.40
N LYS A 447 9.87 -12.61 -1.27
CA LYS A 447 9.29 -13.32 -0.11
C LYS A 447 8.36 -12.39 0.66
N GLY A 448 7.52 -12.99 1.49
CA GLY A 448 6.80 -12.30 2.57
C GLY A 448 7.51 -12.56 3.89
N ALA A 449 7.30 -11.70 4.88
CA ALA A 449 7.75 -11.94 6.25
C ALA A 449 6.72 -11.48 7.28
N PHE A 450 6.85 -12.00 8.49
CA PHE A 450 6.21 -11.47 9.69
C PHE A 450 7.22 -11.49 10.85
N ILE A 451 7.01 -10.66 11.86
CA ILE A 451 7.90 -10.55 13.02
C ILE A 451 7.19 -11.06 14.27
N ARG A 452 7.81 -11.98 15.01
CA ARG A 452 7.37 -12.39 16.34
C ARG A 452 8.18 -11.65 17.39
N PHE A 453 7.49 -11.03 18.34
CA PHE A 453 8.05 -10.44 19.55
C PHE A 453 7.65 -11.28 20.76
N GLU A 454 8.59 -11.60 21.64
CA GLU A 454 8.31 -12.30 22.90
C GLU A 454 8.74 -11.44 24.08
N ALA A 455 7.84 -11.25 25.06
CA ALA A 455 8.15 -10.46 26.25
C ALA A 455 8.90 -11.30 27.30
N PRO A 456 9.83 -10.71 28.06
CA PRO A 456 10.09 -9.26 28.18
C PRO A 456 11.07 -8.69 27.14
N ASP A 457 11.85 -9.53 26.46
CA ASP A 457 13.00 -9.08 25.66
C ASP A 457 12.60 -8.31 24.40
N LEU A 458 11.45 -8.63 23.81
CA LEU A 458 10.91 -8.03 22.58
C LEU A 458 11.94 -7.96 21.44
N LYS A 459 12.82 -8.97 21.37
CA LYS A 459 13.74 -9.12 20.26
C LYS A 459 12.94 -9.53 19.01
N PRO A 460 13.12 -8.84 17.87
CA PRO A 460 12.42 -9.21 16.64
C PRO A 460 12.90 -10.58 16.13
N ASN A 461 12.00 -11.56 16.11
CA ASN A 461 12.22 -12.85 15.45
C ASN A 461 11.49 -12.82 14.09
N ILE A 462 12.23 -12.57 13.03
CA ILE A 462 11.70 -12.41 11.67
C ILE A 462 11.60 -13.77 11.00
N VAL A 463 10.40 -14.10 10.51
CA VAL A 463 10.13 -15.35 9.78
C VAL A 463 9.70 -15.02 8.36
N THR A 464 10.41 -15.57 7.38
CA THR A 464 10.11 -15.39 5.94
C THR A 464 9.30 -16.55 5.39
N PHE A 465 8.45 -16.30 4.41
CA PHE A 465 7.65 -17.30 3.71
C PHE A 465 7.51 -16.96 2.22
N SER A 466 7.18 -17.97 1.41
CA SER A 466 6.97 -17.82 -0.04
C SER A 466 5.48 -17.79 -0.37
N ALA A 467 5.16 -17.30 -1.58
CA ALA A 467 3.80 -17.27 -2.09
C ALA A 467 3.23 -18.68 -2.30
N VAL A 468 1.91 -18.80 -2.15
CA VAL A 468 1.17 -20.04 -2.43
C VAL A 468 0.27 -19.90 -3.66
N PRO A 469 -0.11 -21.01 -4.31
CA PRO A 469 -1.04 -20.97 -5.43
C PRO A 469 -2.40 -20.36 -5.05
N HIS A 470 -2.99 -19.61 -5.97
CA HIS A 470 -4.34 -19.05 -5.87
C HIS A 470 -5.11 -19.26 -7.20
N PRO A 471 -6.44 -19.09 -7.22
CA PRO A 471 -7.23 -19.14 -8.45
C PRO A 471 -6.77 -18.11 -9.49
N ASP A 472 -7.04 -18.40 -10.77
CA ASP A 472 -6.66 -17.56 -11.92
C ASP A 472 -7.53 -16.28 -12.02
N VAL A 473 -7.36 -15.39 -11.05
CA VAL A 473 -7.89 -14.03 -11.05
C VAL A 473 -6.71 -13.07 -10.98
N LYS A 474 -6.43 -12.42 -12.11
CA LYS A 474 -5.26 -11.53 -12.24
C LYS A 474 -5.31 -10.39 -11.22
N PRO A 475 -4.16 -9.94 -10.69
CA PRO A 475 -4.07 -8.71 -9.92
C PRO A 475 -4.72 -7.54 -10.68
N MET A 476 -5.30 -6.61 -9.92
CA MET A 476 -5.97 -5.43 -10.45
C MET A 476 -7.18 -5.75 -11.36
N ALA A 477 -7.79 -6.95 -11.27
CA ALA A 477 -8.94 -7.34 -12.09
C ALA A 477 -10.12 -6.35 -11.98
N TYR A 478 -10.32 -5.80 -10.78
CA TYR A 478 -11.39 -4.88 -10.43
C TYR A 478 -10.96 -3.40 -10.39
N ALA A 479 -9.68 -3.12 -10.68
CA ALA A 479 -9.14 -1.78 -10.66
C ALA A 479 -9.66 -0.92 -11.82
N ASN A 480 -9.35 0.38 -11.75
CA ASN A 480 -9.73 1.31 -12.80
C ASN A 480 -9.21 0.84 -14.17
N ASN A 481 -10.13 0.69 -15.13
CA ASN A 481 -9.82 0.24 -16.50
C ASN A 481 -8.68 1.04 -17.14
N PHE A 482 -8.55 2.33 -16.81
CA PHE A 482 -7.49 3.17 -17.34
C PHE A 482 -6.13 2.80 -16.75
N LEU A 483 -6.04 2.57 -15.44
CA LEU A 483 -4.79 2.17 -14.79
C LEU A 483 -4.31 0.80 -15.26
N ARG A 484 -5.23 -0.14 -15.52
CA ARG A 484 -4.92 -1.48 -16.08
C ARG A 484 -4.27 -1.44 -17.46
N LEU A 485 -4.28 -0.30 -18.16
CA LEU A 485 -3.53 -0.14 -19.42
C LEU A 485 -2.02 0.09 -19.21
N PHE A 486 -1.57 0.19 -17.96
CA PHE A 486 -0.18 0.49 -17.56
C PHE A 486 0.43 -0.58 -16.64
N SER A 487 -0.39 -1.48 -16.09
CA SER A 487 0.02 -2.62 -15.27
C SER A 487 0.75 -3.67 -16.09
#